data_AF-A0A859FE81-F1
#
_entry.id   AF-A0A859FE81-F1
#
_cell.length_a   1.000
_cell.length_b   1.000
_cell.length_c   1.000
_cell.angle_alpha   90.00
_cell.angle_beta   90.00
_cell.angle_gamma   90.00
#
_symmetry.space_group_name_H-M   'P 1'
#
loop_
_entity.id
_entity.type
_entity.pdbx_description
1 polymer ?
#
loop_
_entity_poly.entity_id
_entity_poly.type
_entity_poly.pdbx_seq_one_letter_code
_entity_poly.pdbx_strand_id
1 'polypeptide(L)'
;MTRLPGVFWCNYFGKKYVDFFQENTIKSFPWFQLENLSDGILTFLSESPLDKIVKDDNLEIQAKKHLGKDSFGDSEEYKKDPMGLQIKRTPFRI
;
A
#
# COMPACT_ATOMS: atom_id res chain seq x y z
N MET A 1 -1.44 18.09 8.85
CA MET A 1 -2.04 16.86 8.30
C MET A 1 -1.17 16.43 7.14
N THR A 2 -0.31 15.44 7.32
CA THR A 2 0.61 14.97 6.27
C THR A 2 0.41 13.47 6.18
N ARG A 3 -0.42 13.01 5.23
CA ARG A 3 -0.65 11.58 5.01
C ARG A 3 -0.19 11.22 3.59
N LEU A 4 0.85 10.39 3.53
CA LEU A 4 1.36 9.50 2.47
C LEU A 4 2.75 9.05 2.98
N PRO A 5 3.23 7.79 2.84
CA PRO A 5 2.79 6.68 1.99
C PRO A 5 2.27 5.46 2.77
N GLY A 6 1.26 4.78 2.22
CA GLY A 6 0.65 3.61 2.83
C GLY A 6 -0.23 2.84 1.86
N VAL A 7 -0.89 1.82 2.38
CA VAL A 7 -2.00 1.14 1.71
C VAL A 7 -3.28 1.81 2.19
N PHE A 8 -4.11 2.26 1.26
CA PHE A 8 -5.34 2.99 1.54
C PHE A 8 -6.56 2.08 1.48
N TRP A 9 -7.74 2.63 1.77
CA TRP A 9 -9.00 1.90 1.61
C TRP A 9 -9.13 1.29 0.21
N CYS A 10 -8.83 2.07 -0.83
CA CYS A 10 -8.82 1.65 -2.23
C CYS A 10 -7.43 1.91 -2.82
N ASN A 11 -6.85 0.91 -3.48
CA ASN A 11 -5.52 0.99 -4.08
C ASN A 11 -5.59 0.50 -5.52
N TYR A 12 -4.94 1.24 -6.42
CA TYR A 12 -4.75 0.81 -7.80
C TYR A 12 -3.27 0.51 -8.04
N PHE A 13 -2.98 -0.75 -8.33
CA PHE A 13 -1.66 -1.21 -8.76
C PHE A 13 -1.64 -1.29 -10.28
N GLY A 14 -1.18 -0.24 -10.95
CA GLY A 14 -0.92 -0.30 -12.39
C GLY A 14 0.20 -1.29 -12.72
N LYS A 15 0.34 -1.68 -13.99
CA LYS A 15 1.29 -2.70 -14.45
C LYS A 15 2.68 -2.62 -13.82
N LYS A 16 3.28 -1.43 -13.74
CA LYS A 16 4.61 -1.25 -13.13
C LYS A 16 4.67 -1.72 -11.67
N TYR A 17 3.62 -1.44 -10.90
CA TYR A 17 3.53 -1.86 -9.50
C TYR A 17 3.12 -3.33 -9.37
N VAL A 18 2.34 -3.87 -10.31
CA VAL A 18 2.07 -5.31 -10.39
C VAL A 18 3.34 -6.08 -10.66
N ASP A 19 4.16 -5.64 -11.62
CA ASP A 19 5.45 -6.26 -11.93
C ASP A 19 6.43 -6.13 -10.74
N PHE A 20 6.41 -5.01 -10.03
CA PHE A 20 7.27 -4.76 -8.85
C PHE A 20 6.88 -5.59 -7.61
N PHE A 21 5.60 -5.57 -7.21
CA PHE A 21 5.12 -6.33 -6.04
C PHE A 21 4.88 -7.81 -6.36
N GLN A 22 4.78 -8.15 -7.65
CA GLN A 22 4.32 -9.42 -8.19
C GLN A 22 2.82 -9.63 -7.99
N GLU A 23 2.14 -10.00 -9.08
CA GLU A 23 0.69 -10.21 -9.12
C GLU A 23 0.20 -11.20 -8.06
N ASN A 24 0.88 -12.33 -7.90
CA ASN A 24 0.52 -13.35 -6.90
C ASN A 24 0.66 -12.85 -5.47
N THR A 25 1.64 -11.98 -5.19
CA THR A 25 1.78 -11.34 -3.89
C THR A 25 0.60 -10.42 -3.63
N ILE A 26 0.23 -9.57 -4.59
CA ILE A 26 -0.93 -8.68 -4.45
C ILE A 26 -2.19 -9.52 -4.19
N LYS A 27 -2.45 -10.53 -5.02
CA LYS A 27 -3.68 -11.34 -4.94
C LYS A 27 -3.80 -12.24 -3.72
N SER A 28 -2.69 -12.59 -3.06
CA SER A 28 -2.70 -13.47 -1.89
C SER A 28 -3.05 -12.78 -0.57
N PHE A 29 -3.09 -11.44 -0.55
CA PHE A 29 -3.59 -10.71 0.61
C PHE A 29 -5.13 -10.81 0.66
N PRO A 30 -5.75 -10.96 1.86
CA PRO A 30 -7.20 -11.03 2.01
C PRO A 30 -7.85 -9.65 1.87
N TRP A 31 -7.86 -9.09 0.65
CA TRP A 31 -8.62 -7.89 0.33
C TRP A 31 -10.12 -8.14 0.52
N PHE A 32 -10.86 -7.11 0.92
CA PHE A 32 -12.32 -7.16 0.91
C PHE A 32 -12.85 -7.41 -0.51
N GLN A 33 -12.26 -6.71 -1.48
CA GLN A 33 -12.57 -6.87 -2.89
C GLN A 33 -11.30 -6.67 -3.72
N LEU A 34 -11.17 -7.43 -4.80
CA LEU A 34 -10.10 -7.33 -5.78
C LEU A 34 -10.67 -7.43 -7.18
N GLU A 35 -10.29 -6.50 -8.05
CA GLU A 35 -10.67 -6.50 -9.45
C GLU A 35 -9.43 -6.49 -10.34
N ASN A 36 -9.43 -7.38 -11.33
CA ASN A 36 -8.42 -7.38 -12.38
C ASN A 36 -8.88 -6.43 -13.49
N LEU A 37 -8.07 -5.43 -13.78
CA LEU A 37 -8.28 -4.47 -14.86
C LEU A 37 -7.28 -4.76 -15.99
N SER A 38 -7.53 -4.23 -17.20
CA SER A 38 -6.66 -4.47 -18.36
C SER A 38 -5.21 -4.01 -18.15
N ASP A 39 -5.00 -3.04 -17.27
CA ASP A 39 -3.72 -2.36 -17.04
C ASP A 39 -3.25 -2.39 -15.57
N GLY A 40 -3.93 -3.15 -14.71
CA GLY A 40 -3.61 -3.20 -13.29
C GLY A 40 -4.58 -3.99 -12.43
N ILE A 41 -4.45 -3.80 -11.11
CA ILE A 41 -5.28 -4.46 -10.09
C ILE A 41 -5.83 -3.40 -9.16
N LEU A 42 -7.15 -3.39 -8.97
CA LEU A 42 -7.83 -2.56 -7.98
C LEU A 42 -8.12 -3.39 -6.73
N THR A 43 -7.76 -2.88 -5.55
CA THR A 43 -7.99 -3.59 -4.27
C THR A 43 -8.66 -2.70 -3.24
N PHE A 44 -9.50 -3.32 -2.41
CA PHE A 44 -10.22 -2.66 -1.34
C PHE A 44 -9.93 -3.32 0.01
N LEU A 45 -9.67 -2.54 1.05
CA LEU A 45 -9.47 -3.04 2.42
C LEU A 45 -10.80 -3.32 3.17
N SER A 46 -11.89 -2.64 2.78
CA SER A 46 -13.22 -2.84 3.35
C SER A 46 -14.31 -2.40 2.38
N GLU A 47 -15.57 -2.59 2.76
CA GLU A 47 -16.75 -2.19 1.99
C GLU A 47 -16.85 -0.68 1.77
N SER A 48 -16.56 0.11 2.81
CA SER A 48 -16.70 1.58 2.77
C SER A 48 -15.47 2.28 3.35
N PRO A 49 -15.04 3.42 2.78
CA PRO A 49 -13.95 4.22 3.35
C PRO A 49 -14.27 4.79 4.74
N LEU A 50 -15.54 4.75 5.15
CA LEU A 50 -16.00 5.22 6.46
C LEU A 50 -16.01 4.12 7.52
N ASP A 51 -15.78 2.86 7.14
CA ASP A 51 -15.79 1.74 8.07
C ASP A 51 -14.76 1.95 9.16
N LYS A 52 -15.16 1.62 10.40
CA LYS A 52 -14.25 1.71 11.56
C LYS A 52 -12.98 0.86 11.36
N ILE A 53 -13.07 -0.22 10.58
CA ILE A 53 -11.95 -1.11 10.28
C ILE A 53 -10.88 -0.46 9.40
N VAL A 54 -11.26 0.51 8.55
CA VAL A 54 -10.33 1.34 7.75
C VAL A 54 -9.70 2.44 8.59
N LYS A 55 -10.38 2.85 9.68
CA LYS A 55 -9.86 3.79 10.67
C LYS A 55 -8.91 3.13 11.67
N ASP A 56 -8.86 1.81 11.69
CA ASP A 56 -7.86 1.03 12.42
C ASP A 56 -6.65 0.80 11.52
N ASP A 57 -5.49 1.30 11.94
CA ASP A 57 -4.22 1.18 11.21
C ASP A 57 -3.79 -0.29 11.03
N ASN A 58 -4.41 -1.25 11.73
CA ASN A 58 -4.05 -2.66 11.68
C ASN A 58 -4.13 -3.26 10.26
N LEU A 59 -5.17 -2.95 9.47
CA LEU A 59 -5.29 -3.46 8.10
C LEU A 59 -4.23 -2.86 7.17
N GLU A 60 -3.97 -1.55 7.29
CA GLU A 60 -2.89 -0.89 6.55
C GLU A 60 -1.53 -1.52 6.90
N ILE A 61 -1.25 -1.73 8.18
CA ILE A 61 -0.01 -2.34 8.66
C ILE A 61 0.16 -3.76 8.13
N GLN A 62 -0.90 -4.58 8.15
CA GLN A 62 -0.88 -5.94 7.63
C GLN A 62 -0.62 -5.97 6.13
N ALA A 63 -1.31 -5.12 5.37
CA ALA A 63 -1.11 -5.01 3.93
C ALA A 63 0.31 -4.52 3.58
N LYS A 64 0.84 -3.52 4.31
CA LYS A 64 2.22 -3.05 4.13
C LYS A 64 3.24 -4.15 4.43
N LYS A 65 3.03 -4.94 5.49
CA LYS A 65 3.90 -6.09 5.80
C LYS A 65 3.87 -7.14 4.69
N HIS A 66 2.69 -7.48 4.19
CA HIS A 66 2.48 -8.46 3.12
C HIS A 66 3.14 -8.03 1.79
N LEU A 67 2.97 -6.77 1.40
CA LEU A 67 3.56 -6.21 0.19
C LEU A 67 5.07 -5.86 0.33
N GLY A 68 5.63 -6.02 1.53
CA GLY A 68 6.99 -5.60 1.86
C GLY A 68 7.02 -4.19 2.44
N LYS A 69 7.12 -4.10 3.77
CA LYS A 69 7.02 -2.85 4.55
C LYS A 69 8.03 -1.79 4.09
N ASP A 70 9.21 -2.22 3.63
CA ASP A 70 10.29 -1.34 3.17
C ASP A 70 9.97 -0.63 1.86
N SER A 71 8.85 -0.93 1.21
CA SER A 71 8.37 -0.22 0.02
C SER A 71 7.57 1.05 0.35
N PHE A 72 7.33 1.32 1.63
CA PHE A 72 6.51 2.43 2.08
C PHE A 72 7.26 3.31 3.08
N GLY A 73 6.92 4.60 3.10
CA GLY A 73 7.44 5.54 4.09
C GLY A 73 7.02 5.16 5.51
N ASP A 74 7.89 5.50 6.45
CA ASP A 74 7.65 5.38 7.88
C ASP A 74 7.35 6.78 8.46
N SER A 75 6.13 6.94 8.99
CA SER A 75 5.67 8.21 9.54
C SER A 75 6.36 8.57 10.85
N GLU A 76 6.77 7.58 11.64
CA GLU A 76 7.49 7.82 12.90
C GLU A 76 8.93 8.21 12.63
N GLU A 77 9.56 7.63 11.60
CA GLU A 77 10.86 8.07 11.10
C GLU A 77 10.79 9.51 10.57
N TYR A 78 9.77 9.83 9.76
CA TYR A 78 9.55 11.19 9.23
C TYR A 78 9.34 12.23 10.34
N LYS A 79 8.60 11.89 11.41
CA LYS A 79 8.39 12.81 12.54
C LYS A 79 9.68 13.14 13.29
N LYS A 80 10.62 12.18 13.36
CA LYS A 80 11.89 12.35 14.06
C LYS A 80 12.89 13.17 13.24
N ASP A 81 12.93 12.94 11.93
CA ASP A 81 13.79 13.68 11.01
C ASP A 81 13.08 13.93 9.68
N PRO A 82 12.34 15.06 9.56
CA PRO A 82 11.60 15.39 8.34
C PRO A 82 12.50 15.66 7.12
N MET A 83 13.77 15.99 7.35
CA MET A 83 14.76 16.24 6.30
C MET A 83 15.61 15.00 5.99
N GLY A 84 15.50 13.96 6.83
CA GLY A 84 16.18 12.69 6.68
C GLY A 84 15.67 11.92 5.47
N LEU A 85 16.62 11.40 4.68
CA LEU A 85 16.29 10.56 3.53
C LEU A 85 15.85 9.17 4.00
N GLN A 86 14.60 8.81 3.70
CA GLN A 86 14.13 7.44 3.88
C GLN A 86 14.50 6.57 2.68
N ILE A 87 15.37 5.57 2.89
CA ILE A 87 15.73 4.58 1.85
C ILE A 87 14.63 3.51 1.79
N LYS A 88 13.84 3.51 0.71
CA LYS A 88 12.74 2.55 0.49
C LYS A 88 12.89 1.82 -0.84
N ARG A 89 12.37 0.59 -0.89
CA ARG A 89 12.29 -0.19 -2.13
C ARG A 89 11.21 0.41 -3.03
N THR A 90 11.60 0.89 -4.20
CA THR A 90 10.65 1.46 -5.17
C THR A 90 10.86 0.85 -6.54
N PRO A 91 9.83 0.82 -7.40
CA PRO A 91 10.00 0.40 -8.79
C PRO A 91 11.04 1.29 -9.47
N PHE A 92 12.08 0.69 -10.08
CA PHE A 92 13.12 1.44 -10.79
C PHE A 92 12.52 2.50 -11.72
N ARG A 93 13.04 3.73 -11.70
CA ARG A 93 12.73 4.74 -12.72
C ARG A 93 13.43 4.32 -14.02
N ILE A 94 12.71 4.45 -15.13
CA ILE A 94 13.29 4.45 -16.48
C ILE A 94 14.08 5.74 -16.62
#